data_AF-A0AA87MJ52-F1
#
_entry.id   AF-A0AA87MJ52-F1
#
_cell.length_a   1.000
_cell.length_b   1.000
_cell.length_c   1.000
_cell.angle_alpha   90.00
_cell.angle_beta   90.00
_cell.angle_gamma   90.00
#
_symmetry.space_group_name_H-M   'P 1'
#
loop_
_entity.id
_entity.type
_entity.pdbx_description
1 polymer ?
#
loop_
_entity_poly.entity_id
_entity_poly.type
_entity_poly.pdbx_seq_one_letter_code
_entity_poly.pdbx_strand_id
1 'polypeptide(L)'
;MQRQVNWKINIISSIESFLLSQWPEGLNDESSLGSISELAKNTLAYHLANAIEKEQIIEIFTIIANRILNEVTDSKKRKIYGKTLFGIREIQKIESWIQLNIETLNNVKDNRLLFQKLWPILLEHTKNNMFVKCSSQSSLLTLAYDWIEGKPFYEIFNNFISTGVKLVSRIQRRNYKLEHVVEICENAISYEGSVILGAVVEIIELLFPQEMVELIERVKILQKSVKYGLSSFTSINGYELGFADRVIAKEFSILMKTEKSKSREFLKVNENAFRTILLKYPILYSQIFESILET
;
A
#
# COMPACT_ATOMS: atom_id res chain seq x y z
N MET A 1 -2.42 9.98 27.97
CA MET A 1 -2.48 8.50 28.09
C MET A 1 -2.72 7.81 26.74
N GLN A 2 -3.90 7.93 26.09
CA GLN A 2 -4.20 7.22 24.83
C GLN A 2 -3.16 7.39 23.69
N ARG A 3 -2.65 8.61 23.47
CA ARG A 3 -1.66 8.88 22.41
C ARG A 3 -0.33 8.14 22.64
N GLN A 4 0.11 8.07 23.90
CA GLN A 4 1.35 7.39 24.26
C GLN A 4 1.22 5.87 24.12
N VAL A 5 0.05 5.34 24.51
CA VAL A 5 -0.28 3.91 24.32
C VAL A 5 -0.30 3.55 22.83
N ASN A 6 -1.01 4.32 22.00
CA ASN A 6 -1.04 4.07 20.55
C ASN A 6 0.34 4.17 19.91
N TRP A 7 1.18 5.10 20.35
CA TRP A 7 2.55 5.22 19.86
C TRP A 7 3.39 3.99 20.19
N LYS A 8 3.33 3.49 21.44
CA LYS A 8 4.02 2.24 21.83
C LYS A 8 3.50 1.04 21.05
N ILE A 9 2.20 0.93 20.84
CA ILE A 9 1.59 -0.15 20.04
C ILE A 9 2.12 -0.11 18.59
N ASN A 10 2.23 1.08 17.99
CA ASN A 10 2.77 1.20 16.63
C ASN A 10 4.25 0.79 16.54
N ILE A 11 5.05 1.08 17.57
CA ILE A 11 6.44 0.60 17.64
C ILE A 11 6.48 -0.92 17.69
N ILE A 12 5.69 -1.53 18.57
CA ILE A 12 5.61 -3.00 18.68
C ILE A 12 5.18 -3.61 17.35
N SER A 13 4.13 -3.09 16.72
CA SER A 13 3.66 -3.56 15.41
C SER A 13 4.74 -3.45 14.32
N SER A 14 5.54 -2.37 14.35
CA SER A 14 6.64 -2.18 13.39
C SER A 14 7.76 -3.21 13.60
N ILE A 15 8.10 -3.54 14.86
CA ILE A 15 9.09 -4.57 15.17
C ILE A 15 8.55 -5.96 14.82
N GLU A 16 7.27 -6.24 15.11
CA GLU A 16 6.62 -7.50 14.71
C GLU A 16 6.69 -7.71 13.19
N SER A 17 6.30 -6.70 12.43
CA SER A 17 6.36 -6.70 10.97
C SER A 17 7.78 -6.93 10.45
N PHE A 18 8.77 -6.24 11.02
CA PHE A 18 10.18 -6.44 10.69
C PHE A 18 10.63 -7.87 10.96
N LEU A 19 10.39 -8.39 12.17
CA LEU A 19 10.77 -9.75 12.56
C LEU A 19 10.11 -10.80 11.67
N LEU A 20 8.82 -10.66 11.36
CA LEU A 20 8.10 -11.56 10.46
C LEU A 20 8.69 -11.54 9.04
N SER A 21 9.10 -10.38 8.54
CA SER A 21 9.72 -10.24 7.21
C SER A 21 11.11 -10.89 7.12
N GLN A 22 11.83 -10.96 8.25
CA GLN A 22 13.16 -11.55 8.37
C GLN A 22 13.13 -12.91 9.10
N TRP A 23 11.96 -13.53 9.19
CA TRP A 23 11.80 -14.69 10.04
C TRP A 23 12.65 -15.85 9.52
N PRO A 24 13.50 -16.47 10.36
CA PRO A 24 14.40 -17.53 9.91
C PRO A 24 13.60 -18.76 9.46
N GLU A 25 13.78 -19.17 8.20
CA GLU A 25 13.10 -20.33 7.63
C GLU A 25 13.75 -21.64 8.07
N GLY A 26 12.94 -22.66 8.38
CA GLY A 26 13.41 -24.04 8.63
C GLY A 26 14.16 -24.26 9.95
N LEU A 27 14.30 -23.24 10.78
CA LEU A 27 14.86 -23.34 12.12
C LEU A 27 13.81 -23.83 13.13
N ASN A 28 14.23 -24.65 14.09
CA ASN A 28 13.41 -24.94 15.27
C ASN A 28 13.31 -23.69 16.17
N ASP A 29 12.37 -23.69 17.12
CA ASP A 29 12.06 -22.48 17.90
C ASP A 29 13.29 -21.96 18.70
N GLU A 30 14.15 -22.85 19.20
CA GLU A 30 15.39 -22.47 19.91
C GLU A 30 16.44 -21.82 19.00
N SER A 31 16.67 -22.36 17.80
CA SER A 31 17.60 -21.75 16.82
C SER A 31 17.05 -20.45 16.23
N SER A 32 15.74 -20.29 16.19
CA SER A 32 15.08 -19.03 15.81
C SER A 32 15.43 -17.88 16.78
N LEU A 33 15.44 -18.14 18.10
CA LEU A 33 15.76 -17.12 19.11
C LEU A 33 17.21 -16.63 19.05
N GLY A 34 18.15 -17.53 18.74
CA GLY A 34 19.56 -17.14 18.48
C GLY A 34 19.68 -16.17 17.31
N SER A 35 18.97 -16.47 16.21
CA SER A 35 18.90 -15.60 15.02
C SER A 35 18.23 -14.25 15.32
N ILE A 36 17.23 -14.20 16.20
CA ILE A 36 16.56 -12.95 16.60
C ILE A 36 17.48 -12.01 17.39
N SER A 37 18.33 -12.54 18.26
CA SER A 37 19.36 -11.73 18.93
C SER A 37 20.33 -11.12 17.93
N GLU A 38 20.70 -11.87 16.90
CA GLU A 38 21.56 -11.38 15.82
C GLU A 38 20.87 -10.30 14.98
N LEU A 39 19.59 -10.48 14.64
CA LEU A 39 18.79 -9.44 13.98
C LEU A 39 18.76 -8.14 14.78
N ALA A 40 18.58 -8.22 16.11
CA ALA A 40 18.60 -7.06 16.98
C ALA A 40 19.97 -6.34 16.93
N LYS A 41 21.07 -7.11 16.99
CA LYS A 41 22.44 -6.59 16.96
C LYS A 41 22.81 -5.91 15.64
N ASN A 42 22.19 -6.33 14.53
CA ASN A 42 22.41 -5.76 13.20
C ASN A 42 21.60 -4.48 12.95
N THR A 43 20.80 -4.02 13.92
CA THR A 43 20.06 -2.75 13.79
C THR A 43 20.95 -1.54 14.05
N LEU A 44 20.69 -0.43 13.35
CA LEU A 44 21.35 0.86 13.64
C LEU A 44 21.12 1.30 15.09
N ALA A 45 19.94 1.03 15.65
CA ALA A 45 19.61 1.35 17.04
C ALA A 45 20.59 0.66 18.02
N TYR A 46 20.92 -0.61 17.78
CA TYR A 46 21.88 -1.33 18.60
C TYR A 46 23.29 -0.74 18.49
N HIS A 47 23.73 -0.36 17.29
CA HIS A 47 25.06 0.23 17.09
C HIS A 47 25.24 1.59 17.78
N LEU A 48 24.17 2.39 17.89
CA LEU A 48 24.19 3.71 18.53
C LEU A 48 23.97 3.66 20.06
N ALA A 49 23.44 2.56 20.57
CA ALA A 49 23.06 2.39 21.96
C ALA A 49 24.26 2.20 22.91
N ASN A 50 24.09 2.62 24.17
CA ASN A 50 25.02 2.28 25.25
C ASN A 50 24.84 0.81 25.70
N ALA A 51 25.69 0.33 26.63
CA ALA A 51 25.66 -1.08 27.07
C ALA A 51 24.29 -1.53 27.61
N ILE A 52 23.63 -0.70 28.42
CA ILE A 52 22.31 -1.01 29.01
C ILE A 52 21.24 -1.04 27.93
N GLU A 53 21.23 -0.03 27.05
CA GLU A 53 20.26 0.06 25.94
C GLU A 53 20.41 -1.09 24.95
N LYS A 54 21.64 -1.57 24.71
CA LYS A 54 21.91 -2.73 23.86
C LYS A 54 21.25 -4.00 24.41
N GLU A 55 21.35 -4.23 25.70
CA GLU A 55 20.68 -5.37 26.36
C GLU A 55 19.16 -5.24 26.26
N GLN A 56 18.61 -4.03 26.50
CA GLN A 56 17.17 -3.77 26.39
C GLN A 56 16.63 -3.97 24.96
N ILE A 57 17.39 -3.59 23.93
CA ILE A 57 17.01 -3.82 22.53
C ILE A 57 16.90 -5.31 22.24
N ILE A 58 17.89 -6.11 22.66
CA ILE A 58 17.87 -7.57 22.51
C ILE A 58 16.68 -8.18 23.25
N GLU A 59 16.43 -7.72 24.48
CA GLU A 59 15.31 -8.19 25.31
C GLU A 59 13.96 -7.90 24.62
N ILE A 60 13.74 -6.68 24.12
CA ILE A 60 12.51 -6.30 23.41
C ILE A 60 12.29 -7.19 22.19
N PHE A 61 13.32 -7.40 21.37
CA PHE A 61 13.24 -8.26 20.19
C PHE A 61 12.86 -9.70 20.58
N THR A 62 13.48 -10.22 21.64
CA THR A 62 13.23 -11.57 22.15
C THR A 62 11.79 -11.73 22.67
N ILE A 63 11.29 -10.76 23.44
CA ILE A 63 9.90 -10.76 23.95
C ILE A 63 8.90 -10.75 22.79
N ILE A 64 9.12 -9.88 21.79
CA ILE A 64 8.22 -9.77 20.64
C ILE A 64 8.26 -11.05 19.80
N ALA A 65 9.44 -11.63 19.58
CA ALA A 65 9.56 -12.90 18.87
C ALA A 65 8.84 -14.06 19.57
N ASN A 66 9.00 -14.18 20.90
CA ASN A 66 8.28 -15.19 21.68
C ASN A 66 6.77 -15.02 21.54
N ARG A 67 6.29 -13.77 21.52
CA ARG A 67 4.88 -13.48 21.26
C ARG A 67 4.45 -13.92 19.86
N ILE A 68 5.26 -13.67 18.82
CA ILE A 68 4.99 -14.16 17.45
C ILE A 68 4.87 -15.68 17.42
N LEU A 69 5.80 -16.40 18.03
CA LEU A 69 5.78 -17.86 18.10
C LEU A 69 4.52 -18.40 18.79
N ASN A 70 4.11 -17.74 19.88
CA ASN A 70 2.92 -18.14 20.66
C ASN A 70 1.61 -17.82 19.93
N GLU A 71 1.50 -16.66 19.27
CA GLU A 71 0.25 -16.22 18.62
C GLU A 71 0.08 -16.78 17.21
N VAL A 72 1.17 -17.07 16.50
CA VAL A 72 1.16 -17.57 15.12
C VAL A 72 2.03 -18.81 15.05
N THR A 73 1.49 -19.94 15.52
CA THR A 73 2.23 -21.21 15.62
C THR A 73 2.57 -21.84 14.26
N ASP A 74 1.74 -21.59 13.24
CA ASP A 74 1.98 -22.06 11.88
C ASP A 74 3.08 -21.25 11.17
N SER A 75 4.17 -21.94 10.81
CA SER A 75 5.30 -21.37 10.06
C SER A 75 4.92 -20.79 8.70
N LYS A 76 4.00 -21.44 7.97
CA LYS A 76 3.53 -20.95 6.66
C LYS A 76 2.80 -19.63 6.82
N LYS A 77 1.95 -19.54 7.85
CA LYS A 77 1.22 -18.32 8.21
C LYS A 77 2.17 -17.19 8.59
N ARG A 78 3.19 -17.46 9.42
CA ARG A 78 4.24 -16.46 9.74
C ARG A 78 4.92 -15.91 8.48
N LYS A 79 5.29 -16.80 7.54
CA LYS A 79 5.91 -16.40 6.27
C LYS A 79 5.02 -15.49 5.43
N ILE A 80 3.72 -15.79 5.33
CA ILE A 80 2.78 -14.94 4.60
C ILE A 80 2.61 -13.58 5.30
N TYR A 81 2.43 -13.57 6.62
CA TYR A 81 2.32 -12.33 7.39
C TYR A 81 3.53 -11.39 7.19
N GLY A 82 4.74 -11.96 7.10
CA GLY A 82 5.97 -11.22 6.84
C GLY A 82 6.01 -10.43 5.52
N LYS A 83 5.12 -10.73 4.57
CA LYS A 83 5.01 -10.00 3.31
C LYS A 83 4.08 -8.77 3.37
N THR A 84 3.32 -8.62 4.46
CA THR A 84 2.17 -7.69 4.50
C THR A 84 2.48 -6.32 5.13
N LEU A 85 3.67 -6.16 5.72
CA LEU A 85 4.11 -4.99 6.50
C LEU A 85 3.28 -4.69 7.77
N PHE A 86 2.33 -5.54 8.15
CA PHE A 86 1.51 -5.38 9.35
C PHE A 86 2.06 -6.20 10.53
N GLY A 87 1.92 -5.66 11.74
CA GLY A 87 2.08 -6.45 12.97
C GLY A 87 0.93 -7.46 13.15
N ILE A 88 1.11 -8.40 14.07
CA ILE A 88 0.26 -9.60 14.23
C ILE A 88 -1.21 -9.22 14.41
N ARG A 89 -1.48 -8.26 15.31
CA ARG A 89 -2.84 -7.85 15.65
C ARG A 89 -3.56 -7.24 14.45
N GLU A 90 -2.86 -6.48 13.64
CA GLU A 90 -3.45 -5.80 12.49
C GLU A 90 -3.75 -6.82 11.39
N ILE A 91 -2.81 -7.72 11.09
CA ILE A 91 -3.02 -8.71 10.04
C ILE A 91 -4.08 -9.76 10.42
N GLN A 92 -4.19 -10.15 11.70
CA GLN A 92 -5.26 -11.04 12.18
C GLN A 92 -6.66 -10.41 12.04
N LYS A 93 -6.78 -9.08 12.17
CA LYS A 93 -8.04 -8.38 11.91
C LYS A 93 -8.41 -8.42 10.44
N ILE A 94 -7.43 -8.18 9.56
CA ILE A 94 -7.62 -8.29 8.10
C ILE A 94 -8.05 -9.71 7.75
N GLU A 95 -7.39 -10.73 8.31
CA GLU A 95 -7.78 -12.14 8.12
C GLU A 95 -9.21 -12.44 8.56
N SER A 96 -9.57 -12.04 9.78
CA SER A 96 -10.93 -12.24 10.29
C SER A 96 -11.98 -11.53 9.42
N TRP A 97 -11.68 -10.31 8.97
CA TRP A 97 -12.56 -9.57 8.09
C TRP A 97 -12.73 -10.26 6.73
N ILE A 98 -11.66 -10.78 6.14
CA ILE A 98 -11.70 -11.51 4.86
C ILE A 98 -12.56 -12.77 5.02
N GLN A 99 -12.35 -13.58 6.06
CA GLN A 99 -13.16 -14.78 6.31
C GLN A 99 -14.66 -14.48 6.35
N LEU A 100 -15.05 -13.35 6.97
CA LEU A 100 -16.44 -12.93 7.08
C LEU A 100 -17.02 -12.35 5.78
N ASN A 101 -16.19 -11.84 4.87
CA ASN A 101 -16.64 -11.10 3.69
C ASN A 101 -16.32 -11.78 2.35
N ILE A 102 -15.60 -12.91 2.35
CA ILE A 102 -15.06 -13.52 1.13
C ILE A 102 -16.13 -13.81 0.08
N GLU A 103 -17.27 -14.39 0.48
CA GLU A 103 -18.38 -14.70 -0.43
C GLU A 103 -18.95 -13.42 -1.06
N THR A 104 -19.09 -12.36 -0.26
CA THR A 104 -19.58 -11.07 -0.74
C THR A 104 -18.60 -10.46 -1.73
N LEU A 105 -17.29 -10.53 -1.46
CA LEU A 105 -16.25 -10.01 -2.35
C LEU A 105 -16.22 -10.79 -3.68
N ASN A 106 -16.31 -12.12 -3.62
CA ASN A 106 -16.27 -12.98 -4.80
C ASN A 106 -17.49 -12.77 -5.72
N ASN A 107 -18.66 -12.51 -5.14
CA ASN A 107 -19.89 -12.31 -5.91
C ASN A 107 -19.99 -10.93 -6.61
N VAL A 108 -19.11 -9.98 -6.28
CA VAL A 108 -19.13 -8.63 -6.85
C VAL A 108 -18.34 -8.58 -8.16
N LYS A 109 -19.03 -8.47 -9.29
CA LYS A 109 -18.40 -8.44 -10.63
C LYS A 109 -17.87 -7.06 -11.04
N ASP A 110 -18.46 -5.99 -10.51
CA ASP A 110 -18.04 -4.63 -10.84
C ASP A 110 -16.85 -4.18 -9.98
N ASN A 111 -15.82 -3.61 -10.59
CA ASN A 111 -14.59 -3.22 -9.88
C ASN A 111 -14.79 -2.00 -8.97
N ARG A 112 -15.69 -1.08 -9.34
CA ARG A 112 -16.02 0.08 -8.50
C ARG A 112 -16.74 -0.38 -7.23
N LEU A 113 -17.70 -1.29 -7.36
CA LEU A 113 -18.39 -1.90 -6.24
C LEU A 113 -17.45 -2.79 -5.40
N LEU A 114 -16.51 -3.50 -6.02
CA LEU A 114 -15.50 -4.27 -5.28
C LEU A 114 -14.66 -3.35 -4.41
N PHE A 115 -14.17 -2.23 -4.96
CA PHE A 115 -13.46 -1.22 -4.18
C PHE A 115 -14.32 -0.67 -3.04
N GLN A 116 -15.61 -0.39 -3.28
CA GLN A 116 -16.55 0.01 -2.22
C GLN A 116 -16.64 -1.02 -1.09
N LYS A 117 -16.64 -2.31 -1.42
CA LYS A 117 -16.72 -3.40 -0.42
C LYS A 117 -15.42 -3.59 0.33
N LEU A 118 -14.27 -3.28 -0.27
CA LEU A 118 -12.96 -3.24 0.39
C LEU A 118 -12.76 -1.97 1.21
N TRP A 119 -13.48 -0.89 0.92
CA TRP A 119 -13.31 0.40 1.60
C TRP A 119 -13.34 0.36 3.13
N PRO A 120 -14.19 -0.44 3.80
CA PRO A 120 -14.17 -0.54 5.27
C PRO A 120 -12.81 -1.00 5.83
N ILE A 121 -12.13 -1.95 5.19
CA ILE A 121 -10.81 -2.40 5.67
C ILE A 121 -9.74 -1.33 5.42
N LEU A 122 -9.83 -0.58 4.31
CA LEU A 122 -8.97 0.59 4.09
C LEU A 122 -9.20 1.65 5.17
N LEU A 123 -10.45 1.99 5.48
CA LEU A 123 -10.81 2.97 6.51
C LEU A 123 -10.27 2.59 7.89
N GLU A 124 -10.37 1.31 8.28
CA GLU A 124 -9.92 0.85 9.60
C GLU A 124 -8.39 0.92 9.75
N HIS A 125 -7.64 0.59 8.69
CA HIS A 125 -6.19 0.44 8.77
C HIS A 125 -5.39 1.66 8.28
N THR A 126 -6.05 2.67 7.71
CA THR A 126 -5.40 3.93 7.33
C THR A 126 -5.14 4.80 8.57
N LYS A 127 -3.88 5.17 8.77
CA LYS A 127 -3.36 5.93 9.92
C LYS A 127 -3.04 7.39 9.57
N ASN A 128 -3.00 7.77 8.29
CA ASN A 128 -2.74 9.16 7.88
C ASN A 128 -3.64 10.16 8.63
N ASN A 129 -3.01 11.21 9.16
CA ASN A 129 -3.69 12.18 10.03
C ASN A 129 -4.77 13.00 9.31
N MET A 130 -4.56 13.37 8.05
CA MET A 130 -5.53 14.16 7.27
C MET A 130 -6.74 13.33 6.88
N PHE A 131 -6.53 12.04 6.67
CA PHE A 131 -7.57 11.06 6.42
C PHE A 131 -8.42 10.77 7.67
N VAL A 132 -7.78 10.36 8.77
CA VAL A 132 -8.46 9.97 10.02
C VAL A 132 -9.27 11.12 10.64
N LYS A 133 -8.81 12.37 10.48
CA LYS A 133 -9.49 13.56 11.01
C LYS A 133 -10.61 14.08 10.10
N CYS A 134 -10.95 13.38 9.03
CA CYS A 134 -12.03 13.81 8.15
C CYS A 134 -13.38 13.72 8.85
N SER A 135 -14.23 14.74 8.68
CA SER A 135 -15.59 14.74 9.22
C SER A 135 -16.55 13.78 8.50
N SER A 136 -16.17 13.20 7.35
CA SER A 136 -17.07 12.40 6.51
C SER A 136 -16.32 11.27 5.80
N GLN A 137 -16.64 10.03 6.16
CA GLN A 137 -16.04 8.84 5.52
C GLN A 137 -16.55 8.61 4.10
N SER A 138 -17.81 8.98 3.80
CA SER A 138 -18.36 8.87 2.45
C SER A 138 -17.69 9.83 1.48
N SER A 139 -17.32 11.03 1.94
CA SER A 139 -16.57 11.99 1.14
C SER A 139 -15.15 11.50 0.84
N LEU A 140 -14.51 10.77 1.77
CA LEU A 140 -13.21 10.14 1.51
C LEU A 140 -13.31 9.05 0.44
N LEU A 141 -14.40 8.26 0.43
CA LEU A 141 -14.64 7.29 -0.63
C LEU A 141 -14.79 7.97 -1.99
N THR A 142 -15.55 9.08 -2.06
CA THR A 142 -15.67 9.87 -3.30
C THR A 142 -14.32 10.42 -3.77
N LEU A 143 -13.51 10.94 -2.85
CA LEU A 143 -12.15 11.40 -3.13
C LEU A 143 -11.28 10.24 -3.66
N ALA A 144 -11.39 9.06 -3.08
CA ALA A 144 -10.67 7.87 -3.55
C ALA A 144 -11.12 7.43 -4.94
N TYR A 145 -12.42 7.55 -5.28
CA TYR A 145 -12.88 7.32 -6.65
C TYR A 145 -12.26 8.31 -7.64
N ASP A 146 -12.26 9.60 -7.30
CA ASP A 146 -11.66 10.62 -8.14
C ASP A 146 -10.15 10.37 -8.35
N TRP A 147 -9.46 9.90 -7.30
CA TRP A 147 -8.06 9.51 -7.36
C TRP A 147 -7.81 8.33 -8.32
N ILE A 148 -8.55 7.22 -8.17
CA ILE A 148 -8.35 6.04 -9.03
C ILE A 148 -8.81 6.28 -10.47
N GLU A 149 -9.78 7.16 -10.72
CA GLU A 149 -10.14 7.66 -12.06
C GLU A 149 -9.03 8.54 -12.67
N GLY A 150 -8.06 8.92 -11.85
CA GLY A 150 -6.89 9.68 -12.24
C GLY A 150 -7.16 11.17 -12.42
N LYS A 151 -8.18 11.73 -11.77
CA LYS A 151 -8.47 13.16 -11.87
C LYS A 151 -7.29 13.99 -11.37
N PRO A 152 -7.06 15.19 -11.94
CA PRO A 152 -6.03 16.10 -11.46
C PRO A 152 -6.39 16.62 -10.06
N PHE A 153 -5.39 16.89 -9.22
CA PHE A 153 -5.61 17.25 -7.81
C PHE A 153 -6.57 18.43 -7.60
N TYR A 154 -6.55 19.44 -8.48
CA TYR A 154 -7.45 20.59 -8.34
C TYR A 154 -8.93 20.18 -8.47
N GLU A 155 -9.24 19.21 -9.34
CA GLU A 155 -10.60 18.70 -9.53
C GLU A 155 -11.03 17.87 -8.33
N ILE A 156 -10.16 16.96 -7.87
CA ILE A 156 -10.37 16.17 -6.64
C ILE A 156 -10.64 17.11 -5.47
N PHE A 157 -9.82 18.16 -5.31
CA PHE A 157 -9.97 19.13 -4.24
C PHE A 157 -11.31 19.86 -4.31
N ASN A 158 -11.69 20.38 -5.47
CA ASN A 158 -12.95 21.09 -5.66
C ASN A 158 -14.17 20.20 -5.36
N ASN A 159 -14.17 18.97 -5.86
CA ASN A 159 -15.21 17.98 -5.58
C ASN A 159 -15.28 17.69 -4.07
N PHE A 160 -14.14 17.47 -3.42
CA PHE A 160 -14.07 17.14 -2.00
C PHE A 160 -14.60 18.26 -1.12
N ILE A 161 -14.16 19.52 -1.32
CA ILE A 161 -14.62 20.65 -0.50
C ILE A 161 -16.09 21.00 -0.73
N SER A 162 -16.62 20.73 -1.94
CA SER A 162 -18.03 20.98 -2.28
C SER A 162 -19.00 20.20 -1.40
N THR A 163 -18.57 19.06 -0.85
CA THR A 163 -19.41 18.27 0.08
C THR A 163 -19.47 18.86 1.49
N GLY A 164 -18.82 20.00 1.74
CA GLY A 164 -18.79 20.66 3.06
C GLY A 164 -17.90 19.97 4.10
N VAL A 165 -17.03 19.03 3.68
CA VAL A 165 -16.10 18.32 4.58
C VAL A 165 -15.19 19.26 5.32
N LYS A 166 -14.87 18.89 6.57
CA LYS A 166 -13.94 19.63 7.40
C LYS A 166 -12.93 18.68 8.02
N LEU A 167 -11.74 19.23 8.29
CA LEU A 167 -10.73 18.59 9.10
C LEU A 167 -11.08 18.83 10.58
N VAL A 168 -11.34 17.76 11.32
CA VAL A 168 -11.79 17.81 12.71
C VAL A 168 -10.67 17.37 13.64
N SER A 169 -10.28 18.28 14.53
CA SER A 169 -9.44 17.98 15.69
C SER A 169 -10.28 18.14 16.96
N ARG A 170 -9.71 17.76 18.13
CA ARG A 170 -10.40 17.93 19.42
C ARG A 170 -10.84 19.37 19.71
N ILE A 171 -10.13 20.37 19.18
CA ILE A 171 -10.29 21.78 19.57
C ILE A 171 -10.81 22.61 18.39
N GLN A 172 -10.57 22.18 17.14
CA GLN A 172 -10.81 23.01 15.97
C GLN A 172 -11.36 22.22 14.80
N ARG A 173 -12.21 22.89 14.02
CA ARG A 173 -12.75 22.44 12.74
C ARG A 173 -12.26 23.39 11.65
N ARG A 174 -11.50 22.88 10.69
CA ARG A 174 -10.84 23.67 9.64
C ARG A 174 -11.26 23.21 8.25
N ASN A 175 -11.13 24.09 7.27
CA ASN A 175 -11.28 23.71 5.86
C ASN A 175 -10.06 22.89 5.41
N TYR A 176 -10.29 21.96 4.49
CA TYR A 176 -9.22 21.33 3.75
C TYR A 176 -8.58 22.35 2.78
N LYS A 177 -7.32 22.10 2.45
CA LYS A 177 -6.54 22.81 1.44
C LYS A 177 -6.08 21.80 0.40
N LEU A 178 -5.63 22.29 -0.76
CA LEU A 178 -5.12 21.42 -1.82
C LEU A 178 -3.98 20.51 -1.31
N GLU A 179 -3.03 21.05 -0.53
CA GLU A 179 -1.92 20.31 0.08
C GLU A 179 -2.39 19.10 0.91
N HIS A 180 -3.49 19.24 1.66
CA HIS A 180 -4.05 18.14 2.44
C HIS A 180 -4.70 17.06 1.55
N VAL A 181 -5.31 17.45 0.41
CA VAL A 181 -5.87 16.49 -0.54
C VAL A 181 -4.75 15.73 -1.25
N VAL A 182 -3.67 16.41 -1.63
CA VAL A 182 -2.47 15.76 -2.15
C VAL A 182 -1.92 14.77 -1.13
N GLU A 183 -1.78 15.17 0.14
CA GLU A 183 -1.31 14.28 1.22
C GLU A 183 -2.22 13.04 1.39
N ILE A 184 -3.55 13.21 1.35
CA ILE A 184 -4.49 12.10 1.43
C ILE A 184 -4.32 11.14 0.25
N CYS A 185 -4.26 11.66 -0.97
CA CYS A 185 -4.12 10.84 -2.17
C CYS A 185 -2.80 10.05 -2.19
N GLU A 186 -1.68 10.72 -1.95
CA GLU A 186 -0.34 10.13 -2.07
C GLU A 186 0.00 9.22 -0.88
N ASN A 187 -0.25 9.68 0.35
CA ASN A 187 0.18 8.94 1.54
C ASN A 187 -0.90 7.98 2.06
N ALA A 188 -2.16 8.44 2.14
CA ALA A 188 -3.22 7.63 2.73
C ALA A 188 -3.77 6.60 1.73
N ILE A 189 -4.14 7.06 0.53
CA ILE A 189 -4.78 6.19 -0.46
C ILE A 189 -3.72 5.40 -1.23
N SER A 190 -2.76 6.08 -1.87
CA SER A 190 -1.74 5.40 -2.67
C SER A 190 -0.82 4.53 -1.82
N TYR A 191 -0.08 5.12 -0.88
CA TYR A 191 0.88 4.34 -0.09
C TYR A 191 0.19 3.38 0.88
N GLU A 192 -0.51 3.87 1.90
CA GLU A 192 -1.12 3.00 2.91
C GLU A 192 -2.19 2.07 2.30
N GLY A 193 -3.07 2.59 1.44
CA GLY A 193 -4.10 1.80 0.78
C GLY A 193 -3.55 0.69 -0.12
N SER A 194 -2.44 0.91 -0.84
CA SER A 194 -1.83 -0.17 -1.63
C SER A 194 -1.19 -1.26 -0.77
N VAL A 195 -0.63 -0.91 0.39
CA VAL A 195 -0.12 -1.88 1.38
C VAL A 195 -1.28 -2.70 1.95
N ILE A 196 -2.39 -2.07 2.33
CA ILE A 196 -3.59 -2.75 2.83
C ILE A 196 -4.13 -3.73 1.80
N LEU A 197 -4.29 -3.31 0.54
CA LEU A 197 -4.76 -4.20 -0.53
C LEU A 197 -3.79 -5.34 -0.83
N GLY A 198 -2.48 -5.11 -0.73
CA GLY A 198 -1.47 -6.16 -0.84
C GLY A 198 -1.60 -7.21 0.27
N ALA A 199 -1.84 -6.77 1.52
CA ALA A 199 -2.13 -7.68 2.62
C ALA A 199 -3.41 -8.47 2.40
N VAL A 200 -4.46 -7.84 1.86
CA VAL A 200 -5.71 -8.55 1.51
C VAL A 200 -5.44 -9.67 0.51
N VAL A 201 -4.65 -9.41 -0.54
CA VAL A 201 -4.26 -10.43 -1.53
C VAL A 201 -3.54 -11.61 -0.89
N GLU A 202 -2.49 -11.35 -0.10
CA GLU A 202 -1.69 -12.39 0.55
C GLU A 202 -2.55 -13.25 1.49
N ILE A 203 -3.51 -12.64 2.18
CA ILE A 203 -4.38 -13.35 3.12
C ILE A 203 -5.47 -14.16 2.41
N ILE A 204 -6.03 -13.66 1.30
CA ILE A 204 -6.94 -14.48 0.48
C ILE A 204 -6.18 -15.70 -0.06
N GLU A 205 -4.96 -15.52 -0.57
CA GLU A 205 -4.11 -16.61 -1.07
C GLU A 205 -3.78 -17.64 0.03
N LEU A 206 -3.57 -17.20 1.27
CA LEU A 206 -3.34 -18.07 2.42
C LEU A 206 -4.57 -18.89 2.81
N LEU A 207 -5.73 -18.24 2.92
CA LEU A 207 -6.96 -18.85 3.43
C LEU A 207 -7.68 -19.72 2.40
N PHE A 208 -7.64 -19.33 1.13
CA PHE A 208 -8.38 -19.96 0.03
C PHE A 208 -7.45 -20.33 -1.12
N PRO A 209 -6.46 -21.21 -0.88
CA PRO A 209 -5.43 -21.53 -1.85
C PRO A 209 -6.07 -22.11 -3.12
N GLN A 210 -5.79 -21.48 -4.27
CA GLN A 210 -6.30 -21.86 -5.60
C GLN A 210 -7.82 -21.72 -5.83
N GLU A 211 -8.60 -21.23 -4.86
CA GLU A 211 -10.06 -21.08 -5.02
C GLU A 211 -10.47 -19.68 -5.51
N MET A 212 -9.72 -18.64 -5.11
CA MET A 212 -10.11 -17.22 -5.30
C MET A 212 -9.27 -16.48 -6.35
N VAL A 213 -8.80 -17.20 -7.37
CA VAL A 213 -7.82 -16.69 -8.37
C VAL A 213 -8.31 -15.47 -9.13
N GLU A 214 -9.59 -15.41 -9.49
CA GLU A 214 -10.18 -14.24 -10.19
C GLU A 214 -10.30 -13.02 -9.25
N LEU A 215 -10.74 -13.23 -8.02
CA LEU A 215 -10.90 -12.17 -7.02
C LEU A 215 -9.54 -11.54 -6.68
N ILE A 216 -8.61 -12.35 -6.15
CA ILE A 216 -7.28 -12.47 -6.75
C ILE A 216 -6.74 -11.28 -7.56
N GLU A 217 -6.73 -11.56 -8.86
CA GLU A 217 -6.26 -10.68 -9.91
C GLU A 217 -6.99 -9.33 -9.91
N ARG A 218 -8.30 -9.32 -9.66
CA ARG A 218 -9.07 -8.07 -9.59
C ARG A 218 -8.64 -7.17 -8.44
N VAL A 219 -8.33 -7.73 -7.27
CA VAL A 219 -7.78 -6.97 -6.14
C VAL A 219 -6.36 -6.48 -6.46
N LYS A 220 -5.52 -7.28 -7.15
CA LYS A 220 -4.19 -6.83 -7.63
C LYS A 220 -4.30 -5.66 -8.61
N ILE A 221 -5.27 -5.68 -9.53
CA ILE A 221 -5.54 -4.56 -10.44
C ILE A 221 -5.98 -3.32 -9.66
N LEU A 222 -6.91 -3.47 -8.72
CA LEU A 222 -7.35 -2.37 -7.84
C LEU A 222 -6.19 -1.81 -7.02
N GLN A 223 -5.30 -2.66 -6.50
CA GLN A 223 -4.10 -2.25 -5.78
C GLN A 223 -3.23 -1.34 -6.65
N LYS A 224 -3.02 -1.68 -7.92
CA LYS A 224 -2.28 -0.81 -8.86
C LYS A 224 -3.02 0.51 -9.14
N SER A 225 -4.33 0.47 -9.34
CA SER A 225 -5.13 1.68 -9.53
C SER A 225 -5.08 2.62 -8.33
N VAL A 226 -5.14 2.06 -7.11
CA VAL A 226 -4.99 2.79 -5.86
C VAL A 226 -3.57 3.36 -5.73
N LYS A 227 -2.54 2.55 -5.99
CA LYS A 227 -1.13 2.97 -5.90
C LYS A 227 -0.80 4.10 -6.86
N TYR A 228 -1.23 4.01 -8.11
CA TYR A 228 -0.83 4.98 -9.14
C TYR A 228 -1.85 6.11 -9.35
N GLY A 229 -3.07 5.98 -8.81
CA GLY A 229 -4.15 6.92 -9.11
C GLY A 229 -4.50 6.94 -10.59
N LEU A 230 -4.66 5.74 -11.18
CA LEU A 230 -4.89 5.52 -12.61
C LEU A 230 -5.88 4.36 -12.81
N SER A 231 -6.87 4.55 -13.68
CA SER A 231 -7.99 3.61 -13.83
C SER A 231 -7.79 2.61 -14.97
N SER A 232 -7.03 2.96 -16.00
CA SER A 232 -6.86 2.10 -17.17
C SER A 232 -5.60 1.26 -17.05
N PHE A 233 -5.71 0.01 -17.46
CA PHE A 233 -4.56 -0.88 -17.61
C PHE A 233 -3.44 -0.24 -18.44
N THR A 234 -3.79 0.48 -19.50
CA THR A 234 -2.84 1.12 -20.42
C THR A 234 -2.10 2.31 -19.80
N SER A 235 -2.74 3.08 -18.92
CA SER A 235 -2.08 4.16 -18.18
C SER A 235 -1.22 3.61 -17.05
N ILE A 236 -1.69 2.60 -16.31
CA ILE A 236 -0.86 1.86 -15.33
C ILE A 236 0.40 1.33 -15.99
N ASN A 237 0.26 0.79 -17.21
CA ASN A 237 1.39 0.29 -17.98
C ASN A 237 2.39 1.38 -18.36
N GLY A 238 1.91 2.54 -18.82
CA GLY A 238 2.76 3.70 -19.10
C GLY A 238 3.50 4.19 -17.85
N TYR A 239 2.84 4.14 -16.68
CA TYR A 239 3.45 4.49 -15.40
C TYR A 239 4.57 3.50 -15.02
N GLU A 240 4.30 2.19 -15.12
CA GLU A 240 5.24 1.11 -14.79
C GLU A 240 6.43 0.98 -15.76
N LEU A 241 6.39 1.63 -16.94
CA LEU A 241 7.54 1.69 -17.85
C LEU A 241 8.71 2.53 -17.29
N GLY A 242 8.49 3.31 -16.23
CA GLY A 242 9.53 4.10 -15.56
C GLY A 242 9.30 5.61 -15.57
N PHE A 243 8.24 6.10 -16.23
CA PHE A 243 7.91 7.52 -16.23
C PHE A 243 7.40 8.03 -14.89
N ALA A 244 6.73 7.16 -14.11
CA ALA A 244 6.26 7.43 -12.75
C ALA A 244 5.45 8.74 -12.56
N ASP A 245 4.84 9.27 -13.64
CA ASP A 245 4.01 10.47 -13.64
C ASP A 245 2.61 10.15 -14.22
N ARG A 246 1.56 10.55 -13.49
CA ARG A 246 0.16 10.24 -13.83
C ARG A 246 -0.31 10.92 -15.12
N VAL A 247 0.15 12.13 -15.39
CA VAL A 247 -0.28 12.93 -16.55
C VAL A 247 0.34 12.34 -17.82
N ILE A 248 1.64 12.07 -17.79
CA ILE A 248 2.36 11.44 -18.91
C ILE A 248 1.83 10.04 -19.18
N ALA A 249 1.65 9.24 -18.13
CA ALA A 249 1.10 7.89 -18.23
C ALA A 249 -0.28 7.88 -18.90
N LYS A 250 -1.12 8.89 -18.63
CA LYS A 250 -2.41 9.06 -19.30
C LYS A 250 -2.26 9.43 -20.77
N GLU A 251 -1.36 10.34 -21.14
CA GLU A 251 -1.14 10.66 -22.56
C GLU A 251 -0.60 9.45 -23.33
N PHE A 252 0.32 8.68 -22.75
CA PHE A 252 0.84 7.46 -23.39
C PHE A 252 -0.21 6.37 -23.54
N SER A 253 -1.18 6.31 -22.64
CA SER A 253 -2.27 5.34 -22.71
C SER A 253 -3.09 5.44 -24.01
N ILE A 254 -3.08 6.61 -24.68
CA ILE A 254 -3.73 6.83 -25.99
C ILE A 254 -3.04 6.01 -27.09
N LEU A 255 -1.71 5.88 -27.01
CA LEU A 255 -0.91 5.09 -27.94
C LEU A 255 -0.89 3.61 -27.56
N MET A 256 -0.82 3.31 -26.26
CA MET A 256 -0.64 1.96 -25.72
C MET A 256 -1.95 1.19 -25.58
N LYS A 257 -2.57 0.73 -26.67
CA LYS A 257 -3.91 0.11 -26.64
C LYS A 257 -3.97 -1.33 -26.11
N THR A 258 -2.83 -2.01 -25.96
CA THR A 258 -2.75 -3.44 -25.60
C THR A 258 -1.56 -3.75 -24.67
N GLU A 259 -1.51 -4.95 -24.09
CA GLU A 259 -0.34 -5.44 -23.33
C GLU A 259 0.97 -5.41 -24.11
N LYS A 260 0.93 -5.80 -25.39
CA LYS A 260 2.10 -5.79 -26.29
C LYS A 260 2.68 -4.38 -26.48
N SER A 261 1.93 -3.34 -26.11
CA SER A 261 2.39 -1.96 -26.22
C SER A 261 3.52 -1.61 -25.24
N LYS A 262 3.77 -2.44 -24.22
CA LYS A 262 4.97 -2.32 -23.36
C LYS A 262 6.25 -2.81 -24.02
N SER A 263 6.14 -3.59 -25.10
CA SER A 263 7.33 -4.19 -25.73
C SER A 263 8.20 -3.10 -26.34
N ARG A 264 9.52 -3.26 -26.21
CA ARG A 264 10.50 -2.37 -26.83
C ARG A 264 10.28 -2.23 -28.34
N GLU A 265 9.91 -3.33 -29.00
CA GLU A 265 9.58 -3.33 -30.42
C GLU A 265 8.42 -2.36 -30.73
N PHE A 266 7.34 -2.41 -29.96
CA PHE A 266 6.23 -1.48 -30.11
C PHE A 266 6.67 -0.03 -29.88
N LEU A 267 7.47 0.22 -28.84
CA LEU A 267 7.96 1.57 -28.53
C LEU A 267 8.85 2.12 -29.65
N LYS A 268 9.73 1.29 -30.24
CA LYS A 268 10.57 1.66 -31.40
C LYS A 268 9.73 1.97 -32.64
N VAL A 269 8.76 1.13 -32.97
CA VAL A 269 7.89 1.34 -34.13
C VAL A 269 7.09 2.64 -34.01
N ASN A 270 6.71 3.03 -32.79
CA ASN A 270 5.92 4.22 -32.52
C ASN A 270 6.75 5.39 -31.94
N GLU A 271 8.08 5.34 -32.05
CA GLU A 271 9.00 6.25 -31.36
C GLU A 271 8.66 7.72 -31.60
N ASN A 272 8.40 8.10 -32.86
CA ASN A 272 8.06 9.47 -33.23
C ASN A 272 6.79 9.98 -32.51
N ALA A 273 5.79 9.12 -32.32
CA ALA A 273 4.55 9.49 -31.65
C ALA A 273 4.78 9.72 -30.14
N PHE A 274 5.56 8.85 -29.49
CA PHE A 274 5.95 9.04 -28.09
C PHE A 274 6.81 10.29 -27.90
N ARG A 275 7.81 10.52 -28.76
CA ARG A 275 8.64 11.74 -28.73
C ARG A 275 7.81 13.01 -28.91
N THR A 276 6.80 12.99 -29.77
CA THR A 276 5.89 14.13 -29.96
C THR A 276 5.14 14.50 -28.68
N ILE A 277 4.70 13.50 -27.91
CA ILE A 277 4.09 13.72 -26.59
C ILE A 277 5.13 14.32 -25.62
N LEU A 278 6.33 13.73 -25.58
CA LEU A 278 7.40 14.11 -24.66
C LEU A 278 7.90 15.55 -24.84
N LEU A 279 7.75 16.16 -26.03
CA LEU A 279 8.08 17.58 -26.25
C LEU A 279 7.34 18.55 -25.34
N LYS A 280 6.19 18.15 -24.77
CA LYS A 280 5.41 18.96 -23.83
C LYS A 280 5.96 18.95 -22.40
N TYR A 281 6.91 18.05 -22.11
CA TYR A 281 7.35 17.72 -20.77
C TYR A 281 8.84 18.01 -20.56
N PRO A 282 9.32 18.10 -19.30
CA PRO A 282 10.74 18.25 -19.00
C PRO A 282 11.61 17.20 -19.71
N ILE A 283 12.82 17.62 -20.14
CA ILE A 283 13.74 16.79 -20.93
C ILE A 283 14.09 15.45 -20.27
N LEU A 284 14.02 15.38 -18.94
CA LEU A 284 14.16 14.15 -18.14
C LEU A 284 13.33 12.99 -18.70
N TYR A 285 12.09 13.24 -19.12
CA TYR A 285 11.23 12.18 -19.63
C TYR A 285 11.66 11.67 -21.02
N SER A 286 12.31 12.51 -21.82
CA SER A 286 12.94 12.05 -23.07
C SER A 286 14.14 11.14 -22.80
N GLN A 287 14.94 11.47 -21.77
CA GLN A 287 16.08 10.65 -21.34
C GLN A 287 15.62 9.28 -20.79
N ILE A 288 14.54 9.26 -20.00
CA ILE A 288 13.92 8.01 -19.53
C ILE A 288 13.50 7.15 -20.72
N PHE A 289 12.85 7.75 -21.73
CA PHE A 289 12.42 7.01 -22.92
C PHE A 289 13.60 6.42 -23.71
N GLU A 290 14.69 7.17 -23.86
CA GLU A 290 15.91 6.67 -24.51
C GLU A 290 16.50 5.47 -23.78
N SER A 291 16.61 5.54 -22.45
CA SER A 291 17.07 4.40 -21.63
C SER A 291 16.20 3.15 -21.81
N ILE A 292 14.87 3.32 -21.88
CA ILE A 292 13.93 2.21 -22.16
C ILE A 292 14.17 1.60 -23.55
N LEU A 293 14.50 2.44 -24.54
CA LEU A 293 14.78 1.98 -25.91
C LEU A 293 16.16 1.34 -26.08
N GLU A 294 17.08 1.53 -25.14
CA GLU A 294 18.44 0.95 -25.15
C GLU A 294 18.52 -0.42 -24.47
N THR A 295 17.74 -0.62 -23.40
CA THR A 295 17.65 -1.86 -22.60
C THR A 295 17.02 -3.01 -23.39
#